data_AF-A0A7G6KN38-F1
#
_entry.id   AF-A0A7G6KN38-F1
#
_cell.length_a   1.000
_cell.length_b   1.000
_cell.length_c   1.000
_cell.angle_alpha   90.00
_cell.angle_beta   90.00
_cell.angle_gamma   90.00
#
_symmetry.space_group_name_H-M   'P 1'
#
loop_
_entity.id
_entity.type
_entity.pdbx_description
1 polymer ?
#
loop_
_entity_poly.entity_id
_entity_poly.type
_entity_poly.pdbx_seq_one_letter_code
_entity_poly.pdbx_strand_id
1 'polypeptide(L)' 'MKLLYLFLSVAFLVFQAQAQALKPQGSPTDCHRQLGVCRSFLCFFFETTIGSCNRHQVCCRRWI' A
#
# COMPACT_ATOMS: atom_id res chain seq x y z
N MET A 1 24.01 -34.77 -3.17
CA MET A 1 22.74 -34.62 -2.41
C MET A 1 22.68 -33.38 -1.51
N LYS A 2 23.77 -32.98 -0.83
CA LYS A 2 23.77 -31.85 0.13
C LYS A 2 23.73 -30.45 -0.51
N LEU A 3 24.23 -30.31 -1.73
CA LEU A 3 24.29 -29.03 -2.49
C LEU A 3 22.92 -28.55 -2.99
N LEU A 4 21.97 -29.46 -3.25
CA LEU A 4 20.64 -29.11 -3.78
C LEU A 4 19.83 -28.24 -2.80
N TYR A 5 19.96 -28.49 -1.50
CA TYR A 5 19.29 -27.72 -0.45
C TYR A 5 19.81 -26.27 -0.36
N LEU A 6 21.09 -26.05 -0.68
CA LEU A 6 21.69 -24.71 -0.66
C LEU A 6 21.19 -23.84 -1.81
N PHE A 7 20.95 -24.41 -2.99
CA PHE A 7 20.37 -23.64 -4.11
C PHE A 7 18.90 -23.31 -3.87
N LEU A 8 18.14 -24.22 -3.25
CA LEU A 8 16.72 -24.03 -2.98
C LEU A 8 16.45 -22.90 -1.97
N SER A 9 17.27 -22.79 -0.93
CA SER A 9 17.13 -21.74 0.10
C SER A 9 17.46 -20.35 -0.46
N VAL A 10 18.46 -20.24 -1.34
CA VAL A 10 18.79 -18.98 -2.03
C VAL A 10 17.65 -18.55 -2.95
N ALA A 11 17.05 -19.49 -3.70
CA ALA A 11 15.90 -19.17 -4.56
C ALA A 11 14.69 -18.69 -3.75
N PHE A 12 14.45 -19.26 -2.56
CA PHE A 12 13.36 -18.86 -1.68
C PHE A 12 13.56 -17.45 -1.09
N LEU A 13 14.80 -17.09 -0.75
CA LEU A 13 15.16 -15.75 -0.26
C LEU A 13 14.96 -14.68 -1.34
N VAL A 14 15.31 -14.97 -2.60
CA VAL A 14 15.10 -14.05 -3.73
C VAL A 14 13.61 -13.87 -4.03
N PHE A 15 12.78 -14.89 -3.81
CA PHE A 15 11.33 -14.80 -4.01
C PHE A 15 10.64 -13.92 -2.95
N GLN A 16 11.06 -13.98 -1.68
CA GLN A 16 10.45 -13.14 -0.64
C GLN A 16 10.73 -11.63 -0.82
N ALA A 17 11.87 -11.27 -1.41
CA ALA A 17 12.21 -9.87 -1.69
C ALA A 17 11.25 -9.18 -2.67
N GLN A 18 10.57 -9.94 -3.54
CA GLN A 18 9.63 -9.39 -4.53
C GLN A 18 8.20 -9.23 -3.99
N ALA A 19 7.82 -9.98 -2.95
CA ALA A 19 6.47 -9.88 -2.36
C ALA A 19 6.23 -8.54 -1.65
N GLN A 20 7.30 -7.84 -1.25
CA GLN A 20 7.23 -6.54 -0.57
C GLN A 20 7.21 -5.35 -1.55
N ALA A 21 7.36 -5.61 -2.86
CA ALA A 21 7.38 -4.57 -3.89
C ALA A 21 5.99 -4.28 -4.50
N LEU A 22 4.91 -4.91 -4.00
CA LEU A 22 3.59 -4.29 -4.09
C LEU A 22 3.62 -3.08 -3.16
N LYS A 23 4.02 -1.94 -3.72
CA LYS A 23 3.72 -0.60 -3.22
C LYS A 23 2.37 -0.69 -2.50
N PRO A 24 2.26 -0.38 -1.20
CA PRO A 24 0.97 -0.37 -0.54
C PRO A 24 0.18 0.74 -1.21
N GLN A 25 -0.57 0.37 -2.25
CA GLN A 25 -1.61 1.20 -2.79
C GLN A 25 -2.55 1.35 -1.60
N GLY A 26 -2.52 2.54 -0.98
CA GLY A 26 -3.05 2.70 0.37
C GLY A 26 -4.46 2.13 0.39
N SER A 27 -4.69 1.17 1.28
CA SER A 27 -5.95 0.43 1.23
C SER A 27 -7.08 1.40 1.56
N PRO A 28 -8.24 1.34 0.89
CA PRO A 28 -9.42 2.08 1.33
C PRO A 28 -9.72 1.82 2.82
N THR A 29 -9.37 0.63 3.32
CA THR A 29 -9.49 0.27 4.74
C THR A 29 -8.60 1.11 5.65
N ASP A 30 -7.36 1.41 5.25
CA ASP A 30 -6.45 2.25 6.04
C ASP A 30 -6.90 3.72 6.04
N CYS A 31 -7.42 4.20 4.91
CA CYS A 31 -8.03 5.53 4.84
C CYS A 31 -9.21 5.66 5.82
N HIS A 32 -10.10 4.67 5.84
CA HIS A 32 -11.21 4.63 6.78
C HIS A 32 -10.75 4.53 8.24
N ARG A 33 -9.68 3.78 8.53
CA ARG A 33 -9.10 3.71 9.90
C ARG A 33 -8.59 5.06 10.39
N GLN A 34 -8.11 5.93 9.50
CA GLN A 34 -7.66 7.28 9.84
C GLN A 34 -8.80 8.32 9.86
N LEU A 35 -10.07 7.86 9.87
CA LEU A 35 -11.25 8.71 9.75
C LEU A 35 -11.23 9.56 8.46
N GLY A 36 -10.57 9.05 7.42
CA GLY A 36 -10.54 9.64 6.09
C GLY A 36 -11.61 9.06 5.16
N VAL A 37 -11.84 9.76 4.05
CA VAL A 37 -12.78 9.37 2.99
C VAL A 37 -12.01 9.32 1.66
N CYS A 38 -12.23 8.26 0.89
CA CYS A 38 -11.66 8.14 -0.45
C CYS A 38 -12.43 9.02 -1.45
N ARG A 39 -11.73 9.90 -2.16
CA ARG A 39 -12.28 10.73 -3.24
C ARG A 39 -11.55 10.50 -4.55
N SER A 40 -12.28 10.66 -5.65
CA SER A 40 -11.71 10.60 -7.00
C SER A 40 -10.88 11.85 -7.27
N PHE A 41 -9.61 11.68 -7.68
CA PHE A 41 -8.63 12.72 -8.01
C PHE A 41 -8.18 13.68 -6.90
N LEU A 42 -9.10 14.38 -6.23
CA LEU A 42 -8.77 15.52 -5.36
C LEU A 42 -9.69 15.58 -4.12
N CYS A 43 -9.19 16.18 -3.04
CA CYS A 43 -9.96 16.50 -1.84
C CYS A 43 -10.70 17.84 -1.98
N PHE A 44 -11.79 18.03 -1.21
CA PHE A 44 -12.46 19.33 -1.17
C PHE A 44 -11.61 20.38 -0.42
N PHE A 45 -11.97 21.66 -0.58
CA PHE A 45 -11.26 22.80 0.00
C PHE A 45 -11.14 22.73 1.55
N PHE A 46 -12.07 22.05 2.22
CA PHE A 46 -12.09 21.84 3.67
C PHE A 46 -11.48 20.49 4.11
N GLU A 47 -10.84 19.77 3.19
CA GLU A 47 -10.24 18.46 3.39
C GLU A 47 -8.77 18.50 3.00
N THR A 48 -7.94 17.71 3.67
CA THR A 48 -6.52 17.55 3.33
C THR A 48 -6.23 16.14 2.83
N THR A 49 -5.35 16.03 1.84
CA THR A 49 -4.89 14.75 1.32
C THR A 49 -3.91 14.13 2.30
N ILE A 50 -4.31 13.04 2.95
CA ILE A 50 -3.45 12.30 3.90
C ILE A 50 -2.81 11.06 3.27
N GLY A 51 -3.29 10.64 2.10
CA GLY A 51 -2.78 9.46 1.41
C GLY A 51 -3.50 9.18 0.09
N SER A 52 -3.41 7.94 -0.39
CA SER A 52 -4.13 7.45 -1.57
C SER A 52 -4.90 6.19 -1.23
N CYS A 53 -6.10 6.03 -1.80
CA CYS A 53 -6.90 4.80 -1.68
C CYS A 53 -6.72 3.87 -2.88
N ASN A 54 -6.44 4.45 -4.05
CA ASN A 54 -6.27 3.70 -5.28
C ASN A 54 -5.55 4.54 -6.35
N ARG A 55 -5.29 3.98 -7.54
CA ARG A 55 -4.60 4.71 -8.64
C ARG A 55 -5.27 6.02 -9.04
N HIS A 56 -6.59 6.12 -8.86
CA HIS A 56 -7.41 7.29 -9.20
C HIS A 56 -8.12 7.91 -8.00
N GLN A 57 -7.84 7.41 -6.78
CA GLN A 57 -8.51 7.86 -5.57
C GLN A 57 -7.51 8.29 -4.52
N VAL A 58 -7.72 9.49 -3.99
CA VAL A 58 -6.96 10.07 -2.89
C VAL A 58 -7.70 9.88 -1.58
N CYS A 59 -6.96 9.73 -0.49
CA CYS A 59 -7.54 9.68 0.85
C CYS A 59 -7.57 11.08 1.44
N CYS A 60 -8.76 11.56 1.78
CA CYS A 60 -9.03 12.91 2.26
C CYS A 60 -9.49 12.90 3.71
N ARG A 61 -8.99 13.82 4.53
CA ARG A 61 -9.41 13.98 5.93
C ARG A 61 -9.90 15.40 6.17
N ARG A 62 -11.05 15.54 6.85
CA ARG A 62 -11.55 16.86 7.28
C ARG A 62 -10.72 17.37 8.46
N TRP A 63 -10.35 18.65 8.40
CA TRP A 63 -9.88 19.40 9.56
C TRP A 63 -11.13 19.84 10.33
N ILE A 64 -11.55 19.05 11.32
CA ILE A 64 -12.50 19.51 12.34
C ILE A 64 -11.69 20.10 13.49
#